data_AF-A0A261KVG3-F1
#
_entry.id   AF-A0A261KVG3-F1
#
_cell.length_a   1.000
_cell.length_b   1.000
_cell.length_c   1.000
_cell.angle_alpha   90.00
_cell.angle_beta   90.00
_cell.angle_gamma   90.00
#
_symmetry.space_group_name_H-M   'P 1'
#
loop_
_entity.id
_entity.type
_entity.pdbx_description
1 polymer ?
#
loop_
_entity_poly.entity_id
_entity_poly.type
_entity_poly.pdbx_seq_one_letter_code
_entity_poly.pdbx_strand_id
1 'polypeptide(L)'
;MARSEFSLGINVFGATVNNQAPDGRYFSWRGQAQYLRLLAPETVFLIRSDIQLAPRSLFPQEQFSLGGGLSVRGYRQDALLADNGLFISSEFRFPILRARKWDAILQLTPFVDFGTVWNSNELELIEDTLSSVGVGLRFQVGISSGCFTC
;
A
#
# COMPACT_ATOMS: atom_id res chain seq x y z
N MET A 1 6.05 -1.92 -12.37
CA MET A 1 5.30 -0.68 -12.61
C MET A 1 5.60 0.28 -11.47
N ALA A 2 5.84 1.55 -11.76
CA ALA A 2 6.01 2.57 -10.75
C ALA A 2 5.08 3.74 -11.08
N ARG A 3 4.46 4.31 -10.06
CA ARG A 3 3.61 5.48 -10.12
C ARG A 3 4.19 6.51 -9.15
N SER A 4 4.44 7.71 -9.63
CA SER A 4 4.78 8.85 -8.79
C SER A 4 3.66 9.86 -8.90
N GLU A 5 3.21 10.38 -7.76
CA GLU A 5 2.18 11.40 -7.67
C GLU A 5 2.69 12.58 -6.85
N PHE A 6 2.46 13.78 -7.36
CA PHE A 6 2.80 15.03 -6.69
C PHE A 6 1.49 15.75 -6.41
N SER A 7 1.20 16.01 -5.14
CA SER A 7 0.01 16.74 -4.71
C SER A 7 0.43 18.11 -4.20
N LEU A 8 -0.15 19.15 -4.82
CA LEU A 8 0.08 20.55 -4.51
C LEU A 8 -1.25 21.17 -4.09
N GLY A 9 -1.41 21.48 -2.79
CA GLY A 9 -2.47 22.36 -2.32
C GLY A 9 -2.15 23.79 -2.76
N ILE A 10 -2.89 24.32 -3.74
CA ILE A 10 -2.78 25.73 -4.15
C ILE A 10 -3.96 26.52 -3.63
N ASN A 11 -3.67 27.66 -3.00
CA ASN A 11 -4.65 28.54 -2.37
C ASN A 11 -5.30 29.43 -3.46
N VAL A 12 -6.33 28.94 -4.17
CA VAL A 12 -6.99 29.68 -5.28
C VAL A 12 -8.17 30.57 -4.81
N PHE A 13 -8.54 30.56 -3.52
CA PHE A 13 -9.67 31.37 -3.00
C PHE A 13 -9.42 32.02 -1.63
N GLY A 14 -8.25 32.61 -1.41
CA GLY A 14 -8.05 33.54 -0.28
C GLY A 14 -8.32 32.95 1.11
N ALA A 15 -7.93 31.71 1.38
CA ALA A 15 -8.04 31.12 2.71
C ALA A 15 -6.93 31.64 3.63
N THR A 16 -7.35 32.15 4.78
CA THR A 16 -6.64 32.87 5.85
C THR A 16 -5.30 32.24 6.23
N VAL A 17 -4.23 33.04 6.17
CA VAL A 17 -2.90 32.67 6.66
C VAL A 17 -2.97 32.57 8.18
N ASN A 18 -2.94 31.35 8.71
CA ASN A 18 -2.87 31.11 10.15
C ASN A 18 -1.58 30.36 10.47
N ASN A 19 -0.68 30.98 11.24
CA ASN A 19 0.65 30.45 11.55
C ASN A 19 0.64 29.27 12.55
N GLN A 20 -0.53 28.76 12.93
CA GLN A 20 -0.69 27.68 13.91
C GLN A 20 -1.75 26.62 13.54
N ALA A 21 -2.22 26.58 12.28
CA ALA A 21 -3.15 25.57 11.76
C ALA A 21 -2.68 25.04 10.39
N PRO A 22 -3.17 23.88 9.89
CA PRO A 22 -2.70 23.34 8.62
C PRO A 22 -3.06 24.31 7.49
N ASP A 23 -2.04 24.97 6.97
CA ASP A 23 -2.12 25.97 5.90
C ASP A 23 -2.62 25.27 4.63
N GLY A 24 -3.52 25.89 3.85
CA GLY A 24 -4.02 25.37 2.56
C GLY A 24 -2.96 25.25 1.45
N ARG A 25 -1.67 25.36 1.83
CA ARG A 25 -0.48 25.12 1.01
C ARG A 25 0.29 23.96 1.63
N TYR A 26 -0.09 22.75 1.25
CA TYR A 26 0.70 21.57 1.53
C TYR A 26 1.31 21.07 0.21
N PHE A 27 2.52 20.55 0.31
CA PHE A 27 3.14 19.77 -0.74
C PHE A 27 3.26 18.36 -0.20
N SER A 28 2.73 17.37 -0.90
CA SER A 28 3.02 15.98 -0.59
C SER A 28 3.50 15.28 -1.85
N TRP A 29 4.52 14.46 -1.68
CA TRP A 29 5.00 13.57 -2.70
C TRP A 29 4.70 12.14 -2.29
N ARG A 30 4.04 11.40 -3.17
CA ARG A 30 3.76 9.98 -2.97
C ARG A 30 4.37 9.15 -4.09
N GLY A 31 5.23 8.22 -3.71
CA GLY A 31 5.87 7.28 -4.61
C GLY A 31 5.35 5.87 -4.37
N GLN A 32 4.80 5.23 -5.39
CA GLN A 32 4.35 3.84 -5.34
C GLN A 32 5.12 3.01 -6.36
N ALA A 33 5.73 1.91 -5.92
CA ALA A 33 6.42 0.99 -6.81
C ALA A 33 5.92 -0.43 -6.61
N GLN A 34 5.77 -1.15 -7.72
CA GLN A 34 5.43 -2.55 -7.74
C GLN A 34 6.35 -3.28 -8.70
N TYR A 35 7.05 -4.29 -8.19
CA TYR A 35 7.94 -5.12 -8.96
C TYR A 35 7.42 -6.55 -8.96
N LEU A 36 7.20 -7.11 -10.14
CA LEU A 36 6.69 -8.46 -10.32
C LEU A 36 7.67 -9.24 -11.19
N ARG A 37 8.11 -10.39 -10.70
CA ARG A 37 9.03 -11.28 -11.41
C ARG A 37 8.53 -12.71 -11.36
N LEU A 38 8.54 -13.37 -12.52
CA LEU A 38 8.32 -14.81 -12.61
C LEU A 38 9.64 -15.51 -12.26
N LEU A 39 9.65 -16.30 -11.18
CA LEU A 39 10.84 -17.05 -10.75
C LEU A 39 10.88 -18.46 -11.34
N ALA A 40 9.71 -19.05 -11.53
CA ALA A 40 9.50 -20.36 -12.15
C ALA A 40 8.13 -20.36 -12.84
N PRO A 41 7.75 -21.38 -13.64
CA PRO A 41 6.42 -21.46 -14.22
C PRO A 41 5.35 -21.26 -13.14
N GLU A 42 4.53 -20.22 -13.30
CA GLU A 42 3.43 -19.85 -12.39
C GLU A 42 3.84 -19.43 -10.96
N THR A 43 5.13 -19.40 -10.64
CA THR A 43 5.65 -18.87 -9.37
C THR A 43 6.03 -17.41 -9.52
N VAL A 44 5.31 -16.55 -8.82
CA VAL A 44 5.45 -15.10 -8.93
C VAL A 44 6.04 -14.54 -7.64
N PHE A 45 7.06 -13.72 -7.77
CA PHE A 45 7.53 -12.86 -6.70
C PHE A 45 7.03 -11.44 -6.93
N LEU A 46 6.41 -10.86 -5.91
CA LEU A 46 5.85 -9.52 -5.91
C LEU A 46 6.46 -8.71 -4.77
N ILE A 47 7.04 -7.57 -5.11
CA ILE A 47 7.40 -6.52 -4.16
C ILE A 47 6.49 -5.32 -4.40
N ARG A 48 6.00 -4.71 -3.33
CA ARG A 48 5.29 -3.44 -3.35
C ARG A 48 5.93 -2.50 -2.36
N SER A 49 5.99 -1.22 -2.72
CA SER A 49 6.38 -0.15 -1.81
C SER A 49 5.50 1.07 -2.01
N ASP A 50 5.28 1.81 -0.93
CA ASP A 50 4.56 3.08 -0.91
C ASP A 50 5.30 4.02 0.04
N ILE A 51 5.65 5.21 -0.43
CA ILE A 51 6.31 6.23 0.36
C ILE A 51 5.54 7.53 0.21
N GLN A 52 5.31 8.22 1.32
CA GLN A 52 4.73 9.55 1.36
C GLN A 52 5.65 10.48 2.15
N LEU A 53 6.03 11.59 1.51
CA LEU A 53 6.81 12.67 2.12
C LEU A 53 6.02 13.97 2.04
N ALA A 54 5.79 14.60 3.18
CA ALA A 54 5.12 15.89 3.32
C ALA A 54 5.94 16.77 4.29
N PRO A 55 6.50 17.91 3.85
CA PRO A 55 7.36 18.76 4.68
C PRO A 55 6.58 19.56 5.75
N ARG A 56 5.25 19.45 5.79
CA ARG A 56 4.37 20.13 6.75
C ARG A 56 3.30 19.15 7.24
N SER A 57 2.73 19.44 8.41
CA SER A 57 1.63 18.63 8.92
C SER A 57 0.43 18.65 7.98
N LEU A 58 -0.07 17.45 7.69
CA LEU A 58 -1.20 17.22 6.81
C LEU A 58 -2.48 17.17 7.63
N PHE A 59 -3.62 17.41 6.96
CA PHE A 59 -4.91 17.10 7.58
C PHE A 59 -5.01 15.58 7.84
N PRO A 60 -5.69 15.13 8.90
CA PRO A 60 -5.79 13.70 9.22
C PRO A 60 -6.30 12.81 8.06
N GLN A 61 -7.05 13.38 7.12
CA GLN A 61 -7.56 12.67 5.95
C GLN A 61 -6.50 12.44 4.86
N GLU A 62 -5.40 13.16 4.89
CA GLU A 62 -4.28 13.05 3.94
C GLU A 62 -3.04 12.39 4.56
N GLN A 63 -3.10 12.06 5.84
CA GLN A 63 -2.04 11.36 6.54
C GLN A 63 -1.82 9.96 5.95
N PHE A 64 -0.57 9.53 6.00
CA PHE A 64 -0.18 8.18 5.63
C PHE A 64 -0.69 7.20 6.68
N SER A 65 -1.44 6.21 6.21
CA SER A 65 -1.98 5.14 7.04
C SER A 65 -1.16 3.86 6.92
N LEU A 66 -0.82 3.29 8.08
CA LEU A 66 -0.24 1.95 8.22
C LEU A 66 -1.15 1.04 9.04
N GLY A 67 -1.26 -0.21 8.60
CA GLY A 67 -2.09 -1.26 9.20
C GLY A 67 -3.31 -1.60 8.35
N GLY A 68 -3.63 -2.89 8.25
CA GLY A 68 -4.78 -3.43 7.52
C GLY A 68 -4.40 -4.34 6.35
N GLY A 69 -5.39 -4.80 5.61
CA GLY A 69 -5.21 -5.83 4.56
C GLY A 69 -4.39 -5.38 3.35
N LEU A 70 -4.32 -4.08 3.08
CA LEU A 70 -3.60 -3.50 1.94
C LEU A 70 -2.21 -2.95 2.30
N SER A 71 -1.90 -2.81 3.60
CA SER A 71 -0.61 -2.36 4.12
C SER A 71 0.01 -3.47 4.98
N VAL A 72 0.36 -3.20 6.25
CA VAL A 72 0.93 -4.20 7.15
C VAL A 72 -0.19 -5.11 7.65
N ARG A 73 -0.28 -6.31 7.08
CA ARG A 73 -1.31 -7.29 7.39
C ARG A 73 -1.18 -7.80 8.82
N GLY A 74 -2.31 -8.18 9.42
CA GLY A 74 -2.37 -8.65 10.82
C GLY A 74 -2.63 -7.54 11.83
N TYR A 75 -2.57 -6.28 11.41
CA TYR A 75 -2.95 -5.12 12.22
C TYR A 75 -4.34 -4.60 11.84
N ARG A 76 -4.94 -3.82 12.75
CA ARG A 76 -6.17 -3.08 12.45
C ARG A 76 -5.93 -2.09 11.31
N GLN A 77 -6.98 -1.80 10.56
CA GLN A 77 -6.93 -0.77 9.53
C GLN A 77 -6.64 0.59 10.18
N ASP A 78 -5.74 1.37 9.57
CA ASP A 78 -5.32 2.70 10.05
C ASP A 78 -4.80 2.67 11.50
N ALA A 79 -4.04 1.61 11.83
CA ALA A 79 -3.46 1.43 13.17
C ALA A 79 -2.48 2.55 13.53
N LEU A 80 -1.69 3.02 12.56
CA LEU A 80 -0.82 4.19 12.70
C LEU A 80 -1.16 5.20 11.59
N LEU A 81 -1.21 6.48 11.98
CA LEU A 81 -1.47 7.61 11.11
C LEU A 81 -0.42 8.70 11.37
N ALA A 82 0.23 9.18 10.31
CA ALA A 82 1.20 10.27 10.41
C ALA A 82 1.32 11.05 9.10
N ASP A 83 2.00 12.20 9.14
CA ASP A 83 2.21 13.03 7.95
C ASP A 83 3.03 12.32 6.85
N ASN A 84 4.04 11.54 7.26
CA ASN A 84 4.93 10.80 6.38
C ASN A 84 4.90 9.32 6.71
N GLY A 85 5.25 8.50 5.74
CA GLY A 85 5.50 7.10 5.99
C GLY A 85 6.10 6.35 4.83
N LEU A 86 6.55 5.15 5.14
CA LEU A 86 7.10 4.18 4.23
C LEU A 86 6.44 2.84 4.51
N PHE A 87 6.05 2.15 3.44
CA PHE A 87 5.55 0.79 3.47
C PHE A 87 6.28 -0.03 2.42
N ILE A 88 6.66 -1.26 2.79
CA ILE A 88 7.28 -2.25 1.92
C ILE A 88 6.66 -3.61 2.20
N SER A 89 6.34 -4.34 1.14
CA SER A 89 5.72 -5.66 1.21
C SER A 89 6.35 -6.58 0.18
N SER A 90 6.76 -7.76 0.62
CA SER A 90 7.29 -8.82 -0.22
C SER A 90 6.39 -10.04 -0.12
N GLU A 91 5.95 -10.55 -1.26
CA GLU A 91 5.03 -11.68 -1.36
C GLU A 91 5.53 -12.66 -2.41
N PHE A 92 5.57 -13.94 -2.06
CA PHE A 92 5.85 -15.02 -3.00
C PHE A 92 4.56 -15.78 -3.25
N ARG A 93 4.26 -16.09 -4.51
CA ARG A 93 3.07 -16.84 -4.90
C ARG A 93 3.49 -18.15 -5.51
N PHE A 94 3.22 -19.25 -4.82
CA PHE A 94 3.54 -20.60 -5.24
C PHE A 94 2.26 -21.33 -5.65
N PRO A 95 2.15 -21.82 -6.90
CA PRO A 95 1.01 -22.65 -7.30
C PRO A 95 1.12 -24.01 -6.62
N ILE A 96 0.13 -24.38 -5.78
CA ILE A 96 0.07 -25.70 -5.14
C ILE A 96 -0.74 -26.66 -6.00
N LEU A 97 -1.92 -26.23 -6.46
CA LEU A 97 -2.85 -27.08 -7.20
C LEU A 97 -3.43 -26.37 -8.40
N ARG A 98 -3.59 -27.11 -9.49
CA ARG A 98 -4.24 -26.63 -10.71
C ARG A 98 -5.37 -27.57 -11.10
N ALA A 99 -6.59 -27.05 -11.11
CA ALA A 99 -7.78 -27.76 -11.54
C ALA A 99 -8.12 -27.36 -12.98
N ARG A 100 -7.57 -28.11 -13.95
CA ARG A 100 -7.72 -27.83 -15.39
C ARG A 100 -9.18 -27.83 -15.88
N LYS A 101 -10.05 -28.62 -15.23
CA LYS A 101 -11.48 -28.70 -15.53
C LYS A 101 -12.25 -27.39 -15.24
N TRP A 102 -11.77 -26.59 -14.29
CA TRP A 102 -12.45 -25.39 -13.77
C TRP A 102 -11.63 -24.12 -14.04
N ASP A 103 -10.58 -24.25 -14.84
CA ASP A 103 -9.54 -23.23 -15.05
C ASP A 103 -9.11 -22.55 -13.72
N ALA A 104 -8.92 -23.35 -12.67
CA ALA A 104 -8.67 -22.85 -11.34
C ALA A 104 -7.25 -23.16 -10.85
N ILE A 105 -6.66 -22.22 -10.10
CA ILE A 105 -5.32 -22.34 -9.52
C ILE A 105 -5.42 -21.97 -8.03
N LEU A 106 -4.90 -22.85 -7.17
CA LEU A 106 -4.67 -22.59 -5.76
C LEU A 106 -3.21 -22.21 -5.55
N GLN A 107 -2.96 -21.05 -4.96
CA GLN A 107 -1.63 -20.54 -4.67
C GLN A 107 -1.42 -20.36 -3.16
N LEU A 108 -0.24 -20.75 -2.68
CA LEU A 108 0.28 -20.36 -1.38
C LEU A 108 0.96 -19.01 -1.51
N THR A 109 0.74 -18.12 -0.55
CA THR A 109 1.23 -16.75 -0.59
C THR A 109 1.91 -16.36 0.72
N PRO A 110 3.11 -16.88 1.04
CA PRO A 110 3.90 -16.33 2.14
C PRO A 110 4.29 -14.89 1.86
N PHE A 111 4.24 -14.08 2.90
CA PHE A 111 4.51 -12.65 2.82
C PHE A 111 5.23 -12.12 4.04
N VAL A 112 5.94 -11.01 3.82
CA VAL A 112 6.54 -10.17 4.84
C VAL A 112 6.19 -8.72 4.52
N ASP A 113 5.63 -8.02 5.50
CA ASP A 113 5.26 -6.62 5.42
C ASP A 113 6.02 -5.83 6.49
N PHE A 114 6.43 -4.62 6.13
CA PHE A 114 7.11 -3.68 7.01
C PHE A 114 6.62 -2.27 6.69
N GLY A 115 6.39 -1.46 7.71
CA GLY A 115 6.08 -0.05 7.51
C GLY A 115 6.51 0.79 8.70
N THR A 116 6.88 2.02 8.43
CA THR A 116 7.21 3.02 9.45
C THR A 116 6.60 4.37 9.08
N VAL A 117 6.23 5.15 10.08
CA VAL A 117 5.59 6.45 9.95
C VAL A 117 6.28 7.48 10.84
N TRP A 118 6.23 8.74 10.44
CA TRP A 118 6.76 9.83 11.24
C TRP A 118 6.02 11.13 10.96
N ASN A 119 5.86 11.95 11.99
CA ASN A 119 5.26 13.27 11.84
C ASN A 119 6.32 14.32 11.46
N SER A 120 5.89 15.37 10.77
CA SER A 120 6.77 16.50 10.44
C SER A 120 6.88 17.53 11.57
N ASN A 121 6.12 17.33 12.66
CA ASN A 121 6.16 18.13 13.88
C ASN A 121 6.79 17.33 15.04
N GLU A 122 6.93 17.94 16.21
CA GLU A 122 7.52 17.33 17.41
C GLU A 122 6.59 16.31 18.11
N LEU A 123 5.48 15.88 17.49
CA LEU A 123 4.61 14.87 18.09
C LEU A 123 5.22 13.47 17.92
N GLU A 124 5.80 12.98 19.01
CA GLU A 124 6.36 11.64 19.11
C GLU A 124 5.24 10.59 19.11
N LEU A 125 5.37 9.59 18.24
CA LEU A 125 4.47 8.44 18.19
C LEU A 125 4.95 7.39 19.19
N ILE A 126 4.03 6.82 19.97
CA ILE A 126 4.37 5.75 20.95
C ILE A 126 4.90 4.50 20.21
N GLU A 127 4.35 4.23 19.03
CA GLU A 127 4.77 3.16 18.14
C GLU A 127 4.74 3.72 16.71
N ASP A 128 5.88 3.71 16.04
CA ASP A 128 6.07 4.34 14.72
C ASP A 128 6.27 3.30 13.61
N THR A 129 6.43 2.03 13.99
CA THR A 129 6.89 0.97 13.09
C THR A 129 6.04 -0.28 13.28
N LEU A 130 5.52 -0.83 12.19
CA LEU A 130 4.80 -2.10 12.16
C LEU A 130 5.54 -3.10 11.28
N SER A 131 5.57 -4.36 11.69
CA SER A 131 6.13 -5.44 10.90
C SER A 131 5.30 -6.70 11.03
N SER A 132 5.22 -7.47 9.96
CA SER A 132 4.39 -8.67 9.91
C SER A 132 4.99 -9.71 8.99
N VAL A 133 4.80 -10.98 9.36
CA VAL A 133 5.11 -12.14 8.53
C VAL A 133 3.93 -13.09 8.59
N GLY A 134 3.55 -13.64 7.46
CA GLY A 134 2.39 -14.51 7.39
C GLY A 134 2.35 -15.35 6.13
N VAL A 135 1.32 -16.17 6.04
CA VAL A 135 1.04 -17.03 4.90
C VAL A 135 -0.43 -16.90 4.54
N GLY A 136 -0.71 -16.57 3.28
CA GLY A 136 -2.06 -16.55 2.73
C GLY A 136 -2.30 -17.71 1.77
N LEU A 137 -3.57 -18.01 1.53
CA LEU A 137 -4.00 -18.90 0.45
C LEU A 137 -4.83 -18.09 -0.55
N ARG A 138 -4.57 -18.29 -1.84
CA ARG A 138 -5.28 -17.61 -2.92
C ARG A 138 -5.85 -18.64 -3.88
N PHE A 139 -7.16 -18.63 -4.03
CA PHE A 139 -7.86 -19.44 -5.03
C PHE A 139 -8.31 -18.53 -6.17
N GLN A 140 -7.85 -18.80 -7.39
CA GLN A 140 -8.22 -18.08 -8.60
C GLN A 140 -8.99 -19.03 -9.51
N VAL A 141 -10.14 -18.59 -9.99
CA VAL A 141 -10.96 -19.33 -10.96
C VAL A 141 -11.04 -18.49 -12.22
N GLY A 142 -10.53 -19.02 -13.33
CA GLY A 142 -10.71 -18.45 -14.65
C GLY A 142 -12.15 -18.66 -15.07
N ILE A 143 -12.85 -17.58 -15.40
CA ILE A 143 -14.16 -17.69 -16.06
C ILE A 143 -13.85 -17.90 -17.53
N SER A 144 -13.95 -19.13 -18.02
CA SER A 144 -14.00 -19.35 -19.46
C SER A 144 -15.30 -18.74 -19.96
N SER A 145 -15.20 -17.60 -20.65
CA SER A 145 -16.28 -17.10 -21.48
C SER A 145 -16.55 -18.14 -22.56
N GLY A 146 -17.54 -18.98 -22.33
CA GLY A 146 -18.14 -19.79 -23.37
C GLY A 146 -18.50 -18.89 -24.53
N CYS A 147 -18.06 -19.30 -25.72
CA CYS A 147 -18.39 -18.69 -27.00
C CYS A 147 -19.88 -18.29 -27.06
N PHE A 148 -20.16 -17.00 -27.11
CA PHE A 148 -21.50 -16.44 -27.34
C PHE A 148 -21.54 -15.82 -28.73
N THR A 149 -21.58 -16.64 -29.78
CA THR A 149 -22.38 -16.39 -31.01
C THR A 149 -22.31 -17.62 -31.91
N CYS A 150 -23.46 -18.27 -32.08
CA CYS A 150 -23.77 -19.16 -33.21
C CYS A 150 -24.31 -18.31 -34.36
#